data_AF-A0A9P6EK34-F1
#
_entry.id   AF-A0A9P6EK34-F1
#
_cell.length_a   1.000
_cell.length_b   1.000
_cell.length_c   1.000
_cell.angle_alpha   90.00
_cell.angle_beta   90.00
_cell.angle_gamma   90.00
#
_symmetry.space_group_name_H-M   'P 1'
#
loop_
_entity.id
_entity.type
_entity.pdbx_description
1 polymer ?
#
loop_
_entity_poly.entity_id
_entity_poly.type
_entity_poly.pdbx_seq_one_letter_code
_entity_poly.pdbx_strand_id
1 'polypeptide(L)'
;MSTVPHMSERRNTGQSQLSSINTSLRAESKNPSQQSFGNTLPFQSGTPGNFTQHEETGGYFSPGTMRDYDTINQRPPPHQPTKSLLSYALPNAVASVKDGWQGTSSSGAVVSGLLAGVASQLLGTFTDADISPSGAKGIIVATCYAAIFLNINATIGSFVLIDRLGELGFEAARLDMLGRLDQLELVGHNHSQVNQLLKEFGAGRMWKYMLIHWLVTFYLGILSLIISVLTYVLLTEGTAIQAVMCVLVGVTLVPTTVFILFGGRSRNARKKVDVSQSKVTI
;
A
#
# COMPACT_ATOMS: atom_id res chain seq x y z
N MET A 1 36.83 54.58 53.21
CA MET A 1 36.79 55.26 51.91
C MET A 1 37.63 54.42 50.94
N SER A 2 37.02 53.42 50.31
CA SER A 2 37.65 52.57 49.28
C SER A 2 36.62 52.30 48.21
N THR A 3 36.92 52.81 47.04
CA THR A 3 36.07 52.85 45.84
C THR A 3 36.24 51.52 45.09
N VAL A 4 35.13 50.82 44.86
CA VAL A 4 35.07 49.60 44.05
C VAL A 4 34.88 50.00 42.58
N PRO A 5 35.67 49.51 41.62
CA PRO A 5 35.51 49.86 40.23
C PRO A 5 34.40 49.01 39.58
N HIS A 6 33.56 49.74 38.85
CA HIS A 6 32.43 49.28 38.06
C HIS A 6 32.96 48.59 36.78
N MET A 7 32.70 47.29 36.63
CA MET A 7 33.10 46.52 35.44
C MET A 7 31.93 46.50 34.44
N SER A 8 31.99 47.39 33.45
CA SER A 8 31.03 47.46 32.35
C SER A 8 31.45 46.55 31.19
N GLU A 9 30.45 45.88 30.62
CA GLU A 9 30.19 45.92 29.19
C GLU A 9 31.20 45.28 28.22
N ARG A 10 30.95 44.01 27.88
CA ARG A 10 31.15 43.48 26.52
C ARG A 10 30.05 42.47 26.18
N ARG A 11 28.98 42.94 25.56
CA ARG A 11 27.98 42.13 24.85
C ARG A 11 27.94 42.60 23.39
N ASN A 12 27.73 41.65 22.48
CA ASN A 12 27.35 41.82 21.07
C ASN A 12 28.40 42.23 20.04
N THR A 13 29.08 41.23 19.48
CA THR A 13 29.61 41.26 18.11
C THR A 13 29.35 39.95 17.33
N GLY A 14 28.33 39.17 17.71
CA GLY A 14 28.06 37.84 17.14
C GLY A 14 26.77 37.68 16.34
N GLN A 15 26.00 38.74 16.05
CA GLN A 15 24.67 38.62 15.42
C GLN A 15 24.57 39.04 13.95
N SER A 16 25.61 39.63 13.34
CA SER A 16 25.53 40.11 11.94
C SER A 16 26.02 39.12 10.86
N GLN A 17 26.33 37.87 11.20
CA GLN A 17 26.81 36.87 10.22
C GLN A 17 25.77 35.77 9.90
N LEU A 18 24.69 35.65 10.67
CA LEU A 18 23.65 34.62 10.43
C LEU A 18 22.48 35.10 9.57
N SER A 19 22.33 36.41 9.32
CA SER A 19 21.31 36.94 8.41
C SER A 19 21.67 36.81 6.93
N SER A 20 22.94 36.52 6.60
CA SER A 20 23.42 36.43 5.22
C SER A 20 23.27 35.03 4.61
N ILE A 21 23.10 33.99 5.43
CA ILE A 21 22.99 32.61 4.96
C ILE A 21 21.54 32.27 4.55
N ASN A 22 20.52 32.84 5.21
CA ASN A 22 19.12 32.58 4.88
C ASN A 22 18.61 33.28 3.62
N THR A 23 19.34 34.26 3.09
CA THR A 23 18.93 34.97 1.86
C THR A 23 19.44 34.28 0.60
N SER A 24 20.49 33.44 0.69
CA SER A 24 21.05 32.76 -0.48
C SER A 24 20.33 31.46 -0.85
N LEU A 25 19.50 30.89 0.04
CA LEU A 25 18.68 29.70 -0.25
C LEU A 25 17.28 30.03 -0.81
N ARG A 26 16.94 31.31 -0.95
CA ARG A 26 15.62 31.75 -1.46
C ARG A 26 15.63 32.14 -2.94
N ALA A 27 16.79 32.14 -3.61
CA ALA A 27 16.94 32.65 -4.98
C ALA A 27 17.02 31.56 -6.08
N GLU A 28 16.89 30.27 -5.75
CA GLU A 28 16.96 29.18 -6.73
C GLU A 28 15.69 28.32 -6.79
N SER A 29 14.52 28.95 -6.59
CA SER A 29 13.23 28.39 -7.04
C SER A 29 12.94 28.85 -8.47
N LYS A 30 13.85 28.56 -9.41
CA LYS A 30 13.54 28.61 -10.85
C LYS A 30 12.82 27.32 -11.22
N ASN A 31 11.49 27.42 -11.20
CA ASN A 31 10.56 26.76 -12.11
C ASN A 31 11.03 25.41 -12.70
N PRO A 32 10.95 24.30 -11.95
CA PRO A 32 10.78 23.02 -12.59
C PRO A 32 9.39 23.04 -13.22
N SER A 33 9.39 23.17 -14.54
CA SER A 33 8.42 22.56 -15.45
C SER A 33 7.15 22.07 -14.74
N GLN A 34 6.05 22.75 -15.06
CA GLN A 34 4.71 22.16 -15.07
C GLN A 34 4.77 20.76 -15.73
N GLN A 35 5.08 19.73 -14.95
CA GLN A 35 4.50 18.43 -15.18
C GLN A 35 3.08 18.57 -14.68
N SER A 36 2.23 18.99 -15.62
CA SER A 36 0.81 18.71 -15.61
C SER A 36 0.66 17.24 -15.25
N PHE A 37 0.41 16.96 -13.97
CA PHE A 37 -0.19 15.71 -13.55
C PHE A 37 -1.54 15.69 -14.23
N GLY A 38 -1.57 15.02 -15.38
CA GLY A 38 -2.74 14.87 -16.21
C GLY A 38 -3.92 14.53 -15.32
N ASN A 39 -4.97 15.31 -15.49
CA ASN A 39 -6.30 15.10 -14.97
C ASN A 39 -6.53 13.62 -14.69
N THR A 40 -6.65 13.28 -13.41
CA THR A 40 -7.32 12.07 -12.97
C THR A 40 -8.68 12.10 -13.67
N LEU A 41 -8.80 11.34 -14.76
CA LEU A 41 -10.08 11.12 -15.39
C LEU A 41 -11.02 10.63 -14.29
N PRO A 42 -12.25 11.18 -14.17
CA PRO A 42 -13.22 10.59 -13.28
C PRO A 42 -13.34 9.12 -13.66
N PHE A 43 -13.27 8.26 -12.65
CA PHE A 43 -13.51 6.83 -12.76
C PHE A 43 -14.90 6.65 -13.40
N GLN A 44 -14.92 6.53 -14.72
CA GLN A 44 -16.12 6.25 -15.48
C GLN A 44 -16.35 4.76 -15.29
N SER A 45 -17.22 4.42 -14.34
CA SER A 45 -17.75 3.07 -14.18
C SER A 45 -18.29 2.63 -15.53
N GLY A 46 -17.53 1.79 -16.24
CA GLY A 46 -17.94 1.22 -17.51
C GLY A 46 -19.25 0.48 -17.30
N THR A 47 -20.33 1.01 -17.86
CA THR A 47 -21.56 0.28 -18.11
C THR A 47 -21.23 -1.01 -18.87
N PRO A 48 -21.75 -2.17 -18.45
CA PRO A 48 -21.51 -3.43 -19.15
C PRO A 48 -22.09 -3.32 -20.56
N GLY A 49 -21.21 -3.39 -21.56
CA GLY A 49 -21.60 -3.47 -22.96
C GLY A 49 -22.40 -4.74 -23.19
N ASN A 50 -23.65 -4.58 -23.64
CA ASN A 50 -24.50 -5.66 -24.13
C ASN A 50 -23.80 -6.39 -25.27
N PHE A 51 -23.38 -7.62 -24.99
CA PHE A 51 -22.90 -8.56 -26.00
C PHE A 51 -24.13 -9.16 -26.69
N THR A 52 -24.52 -8.61 -27.83
CA THR A 52 -25.50 -9.23 -28.73
C THR A 52 -24.92 -10.54 -29.25
N GLN A 53 -25.45 -11.66 -28.74
CA GLN A 53 -25.28 -12.99 -29.34
C GLN A 53 -25.84 -12.98 -30.75
N HIS A 54 -24.97 -13.19 -31.74
CA HIS A 54 -25.40 -13.62 -33.07
C HIS A 54 -25.71 -15.11 -33.00
N GLU A 55 -27.00 -15.43 -33.09
CA GLU A 55 -27.56 -16.77 -33.19
C GLU A 55 -27.33 -17.29 -34.62
N GLU A 56 -26.32 -18.13 -34.83
CA GLU A 56 -26.16 -18.89 -36.07
C GLU A 56 -27.07 -20.13 -36.02
N THR A 57 -28.21 -20.01 -36.70
CA THR A 57 -29.16 -21.08 -36.96
C THR A 57 -28.52 -22.20 -37.79
N GLY A 58 -28.62 -23.42 -37.27
CA GLY A 58 -28.07 -24.64 -37.86
C GLY A 58 -28.74 -25.07 -39.17
N GLY A 59 -27.91 -25.55 -40.09
CA GLY A 59 -28.30 -26.33 -41.26
C GLY A 59 -27.98 -27.81 -41.02
N TYR A 60 -29.01 -28.66 -41.08
CA TYR A 60 -28.92 -30.11 -41.06
C TYR A 60 -28.26 -30.64 -42.34
N PHE A 61 -27.26 -31.51 -42.22
CA PHE A 61 -26.77 -32.34 -43.32
C PHE A 61 -26.67 -33.82 -42.91
N SER A 62 -27.20 -34.67 -43.80
CA SER A 62 -27.49 -36.09 -43.67
C SER A 62 -26.28 -37.03 -43.48
N PRO A 63 -26.51 -38.25 -42.97
CA PRO A 63 -25.48 -39.27 -42.77
C PRO A 63 -25.20 -40.04 -44.07
N GLY A 64 -23.96 -39.95 -44.56
CA GLY A 64 -23.44 -40.76 -45.66
C GLY A 64 -22.26 -41.60 -45.18
N THR A 65 -22.43 -42.91 -45.19
CA THR A 65 -21.41 -43.95 -44.98
C THR A 65 -20.34 -43.90 -46.08
N MET A 66 -19.06 -43.77 -45.71
CA MET A 66 -17.96 -44.29 -46.53
C MET A 66 -16.71 -44.58 -45.67
N ARG A 67 -16.33 -45.86 -45.61
CA ARG A 67 -14.98 -46.32 -45.29
C ARG A 67 -14.06 -45.94 -46.46
N ASP A 68 -12.85 -45.45 -46.22
CA ASP A 68 -11.60 -46.18 -46.50
C ASP A 68 -10.35 -45.28 -46.51
N TYR A 69 -9.26 -45.88 -46.01
CA TYR A 69 -7.84 -45.65 -46.29
C TYR A 69 -7.34 -44.24 -46.65
N ASP A 70 -6.93 -43.46 -45.64
CA ASP A 70 -5.98 -42.35 -45.82
C ASP A 70 -5.07 -42.23 -44.58
N THR A 71 -4.06 -43.10 -44.50
CA THR A 71 -3.10 -43.12 -43.37
C THR A 71 -1.67 -42.76 -43.79
N ILE A 72 -1.45 -42.11 -44.94
CA ILE A 72 -0.08 -41.84 -45.46
C ILE A 72 0.19 -40.35 -45.79
N ASN A 73 -0.80 -39.45 -45.66
CA ASN A 73 -0.60 -38.01 -45.87
C ASN A 73 -1.05 -37.16 -44.67
N GLN A 74 -0.67 -37.56 -43.45
CA GLN A 74 -0.73 -36.62 -42.33
C GLN A 74 0.37 -35.57 -42.53
N ARG A 75 0.04 -34.48 -43.23
CA ARG A 75 0.76 -33.22 -43.09
C ARG A 75 0.96 -32.99 -41.59
N PRO A 76 2.17 -32.64 -41.12
CA PRO A 76 2.33 -32.22 -39.75
C PRO A 76 1.26 -31.16 -39.46
N PRO A 77 0.54 -31.28 -38.32
CA PRO A 77 -0.55 -30.37 -38.00
C PRO A 77 -0.03 -28.93 -38.17
N PRO A 78 -0.83 -28.04 -38.81
CA PRO A 78 -0.40 -26.67 -39.05
C PRO A 78 0.11 -26.10 -37.73
N HIS A 79 1.37 -25.66 -37.73
CA HIS A 79 1.99 -25.05 -36.57
C HIS A 79 1.01 -24.04 -35.99
N GLN A 80 0.45 -24.36 -34.82
CA GLN A 80 -0.40 -23.41 -34.13
C GLN A 80 0.43 -22.14 -33.99
N PRO A 81 -0.10 -20.97 -34.42
CA PRO A 81 0.62 -19.73 -34.38
C PRO A 81 1.14 -19.57 -32.95
N THR A 82 2.46 -19.55 -32.80
CA THR A 82 3.13 -19.35 -31.53
C THR A 82 2.59 -18.06 -30.97
N LYS A 83 1.75 -18.15 -29.92
CA LYS A 83 1.19 -16.98 -29.25
C LYS A 83 2.37 -16.07 -28.90
N SER A 84 2.43 -14.91 -29.53
CA SER A 84 3.48 -13.95 -29.24
C SER A 84 3.28 -13.48 -27.81
N LEU A 85 4.37 -13.37 -27.06
CA LEU A 85 4.38 -12.94 -25.65
C LEU A 85 3.69 -11.57 -25.46
N LEU A 86 3.58 -10.79 -26.54
CA LEU A 86 2.94 -9.49 -26.60
C LEU A 86 1.40 -9.52 -26.57
N SER A 87 0.77 -10.68 -26.81
CA SER A 87 -0.70 -10.80 -26.94
C SER A 87 -1.40 -11.30 -25.67
N TYR A 88 -0.69 -11.52 -24.57
CA TYR A 88 -1.27 -12.03 -23.34
C TYR A 88 -2.03 -10.95 -22.58
N ALA A 89 -3.27 -11.25 -22.19
CA ALA A 89 -4.09 -10.42 -21.32
C ALA A 89 -4.32 -11.13 -19.98
N LEU A 90 -4.17 -10.41 -18.87
CA LEU A 90 -4.46 -10.97 -17.54
C LEU A 90 -5.95 -11.29 -17.41
N PRO A 91 -6.33 -12.36 -16.72
CA PRO A 91 -7.73 -12.60 -16.38
C PRO A 91 -8.31 -11.39 -15.65
N ASN A 92 -9.51 -10.96 -16.04
CA ASN A 92 -10.16 -9.74 -15.54
C ASN A 92 -10.21 -9.65 -14.00
N ALA A 93 -10.38 -10.78 -13.31
CA ALA A 93 -10.36 -10.84 -11.86
C ALA A 93 -8.99 -10.49 -11.26
N VAL A 94 -7.90 -11.00 -11.85
CA VAL A 94 -6.52 -10.71 -11.40
C VAL A 94 -6.16 -9.26 -11.71
N ALA A 95 -6.56 -8.76 -12.89
CA ALA A 95 -6.38 -7.36 -13.28
C ALA A 95 -7.09 -6.41 -12.29
N SER A 96 -8.37 -6.66 -11.99
CA SER A 96 -9.13 -5.83 -11.04
C SER A 96 -8.50 -5.81 -9.64
N VAL A 97 -8.03 -6.97 -9.15
CA VAL A 97 -7.36 -7.04 -7.85
C VAL A 97 -6.02 -6.30 -7.87
N LYS A 98 -5.22 -6.48 -8.92
CA LYS A 98 -3.95 -5.76 -9.10
C LYS A 98 -4.19 -4.25 -9.07
N ASP A 99 -5.16 -3.76 -9.83
CA ASP A 99 -5.49 -2.34 -9.92
C ASP A 99 -5.93 -1.78 -8.57
N GLY A 100 -6.75 -2.54 -7.83
CA GLY A 100 -7.16 -2.17 -6.47
C GLY A 100 -5.98 -2.04 -5.50
N TRP A 101 -5.04 -2.99 -5.53
CA TRP A 101 -3.83 -2.92 -4.70
C TRP A 101 -2.86 -1.82 -5.15
N GLN A 102 -2.75 -1.57 -6.45
CA GLN A 102 -1.91 -0.50 -6.98
C GLN A 102 -2.45 0.87 -6.57
N GLY A 103 -3.77 1.08 -6.67
CA GLY A 103 -4.43 2.29 -6.17
C GLY A 103 -4.25 2.48 -4.67
N THR A 104 -4.43 1.41 -3.89
CA THR A 104 -4.21 1.42 -2.44
C THR A 104 -2.76 1.77 -2.10
N SER A 105 -1.78 1.16 -2.77
CA SER A 105 -0.36 1.41 -2.52
C SER A 105 0.04 2.84 -2.92
N SER A 106 -0.47 3.34 -4.05
CA SER A 106 -0.21 4.72 -4.50
C SER A 106 -0.75 5.75 -3.51
N SER A 107 -2.01 5.61 -3.09
CA SER A 107 -2.59 6.49 -2.07
C SER A 107 -1.85 6.36 -0.73
N GLY A 108 -1.46 5.15 -0.35
CA GLY A 108 -0.65 4.89 0.84
C GLY A 108 0.68 5.62 0.82
N ALA A 109 1.40 5.61 -0.31
CA ALA A 109 2.67 6.33 -0.48
C ALA A 109 2.51 7.85 -0.26
N VAL A 110 1.46 8.44 -0.83
CA VAL A 110 1.16 9.87 -0.68
C VAL A 110 0.82 10.20 0.77
N VAL A 111 -0.08 9.43 1.39
CA VAL A 111 -0.51 9.66 2.78
C VAL A 111 0.65 9.49 3.76
N SER A 112 1.48 8.45 3.63
CA SER A 112 2.65 8.27 4.49
C SER A 112 3.67 9.39 4.30
N GLY A 113 3.91 9.83 3.07
CA GLY A 113 4.76 11.00 2.80
C GLY A 113 4.26 12.27 3.50
N LEU A 114 2.95 12.55 3.42
CA LEU A 114 2.34 13.70 4.11
C LEU A 114 2.45 13.59 5.64
N LEU A 115 2.20 12.41 6.21
CA LEU A 115 2.34 12.17 7.65
C LEU A 115 3.79 12.36 8.14
N ALA A 116 4.78 11.93 7.36
CA ALA A 116 6.19 12.19 7.66
C ALA A 116 6.51 13.70 7.64
N GLY A 117 5.94 14.44 6.69
CA GLY A 117 6.05 15.90 6.63
C GLY A 117 5.44 16.59 7.85
N VAL A 118 4.23 16.20 8.25
CA VAL A 118 3.57 16.70 9.46
C VAL A 118 4.40 16.38 10.70
N ALA A 119 4.90 15.16 10.84
CA ALA A 119 5.76 14.78 11.96
C ALA A 119 7.06 15.60 12.02
N SER A 120 7.62 15.97 10.87
CA SER A 120 8.80 16.84 10.79
C SER A 120 8.52 18.27 11.24
N GLN A 121 7.35 18.81 10.90
CA GLN A 121 6.91 20.12 11.37
C GLN A 121 6.68 20.13 12.88
N LEU A 122 5.96 19.11 13.39
CA LEU A 122 5.72 18.92 14.82
C LEU A 122 7.02 18.78 15.61
N LEU A 123 8.01 18.06 15.07
CA LEU A 123 9.32 17.92 15.68
C LEU A 123 10.00 19.28 15.91
N GLY A 124 9.94 20.18 14.92
CA GLY A 124 10.43 21.56 15.08
C GLY A 124 9.70 22.29 16.22
N THR A 125 8.37 22.27 16.20
CA THR A 125 7.53 22.90 17.24
C THR A 125 7.82 22.37 18.64
N PHE A 126 7.94 21.05 18.81
CA PHE A 126 8.17 20.43 20.11
C PHE A 126 9.59 20.62 20.64
N THR A 127 10.56 20.80 19.74
CA THR A 127 11.94 21.11 20.12
C THR A 127 12.05 22.52 20.68
N ASP A 128 11.30 23.47 20.11
CA ASP A 128 11.29 24.88 20.55
C ASP A 128 10.39 25.13 21.76
N ALA A 129 9.43 24.24 22.03
CA ALA A 129 8.51 24.39 23.16
C ALA A 129 9.22 24.23 24.52
N ASP A 130 8.89 25.12 25.45
CA ASP A 130 9.37 25.10 26.84
C ASP A 130 8.50 24.16 27.69
N ILE A 131 8.72 22.85 27.53
CA ILE A 131 7.96 21.78 28.19
C ILE A 131 8.78 21.26 29.38
N SER A 132 8.28 21.50 30.59
CA SER A 132 8.76 20.86 31.82
C SER A 132 7.74 19.80 32.26
N PRO A 133 8.15 18.56 32.60
CA PRO A 133 9.52 18.07 32.84
C PRO A 133 10.26 17.60 31.58
N SER A 134 11.61 17.67 31.62
CA SER A 134 12.51 17.34 30.50
C SER A 134 12.36 15.93 29.94
N GLY A 135 11.99 14.94 30.77
CA GLY A 135 11.78 13.57 30.34
C GLY A 135 10.60 13.41 29.37
N ALA A 136 9.52 14.17 29.57
CA ALA A 136 8.33 14.10 28.73
C ALA A 136 8.60 14.69 27.33
N LYS A 137 9.40 15.78 27.27
CA LYS A 137 9.91 16.34 26.01
C LYS A 137 10.73 15.32 25.22
N GLY A 138 11.60 14.57 25.90
CA GLY A 138 12.40 13.50 25.29
C GLY A 138 11.55 12.41 24.63
N ILE A 139 10.47 11.98 25.30
CA ILE A 139 9.53 10.98 24.76
C ILE A 139 8.83 11.52 23.51
N ILE A 140 8.29 12.75 23.56
CA ILE A 140 7.60 13.39 22.42
C ILE A 140 8.53 13.48 21.20
N VAL A 141 9.76 13.94 21.41
CA VAL A 141 10.76 14.05 20.34
C VAL A 141 11.11 12.68 19.76
N ALA A 142 11.32 11.68 20.62
CA ALA A 142 11.60 10.31 20.19
C ALA A 142 10.45 9.70 19.38
N THR A 143 9.20 9.90 19.80
CA THR A 143 8.02 9.39 19.07
C THR A 143 7.79 10.14 17.75
N CYS A 144 8.16 11.42 17.66
CA CYS A 144 8.17 12.15 16.38
C CYS A 144 9.21 11.56 15.41
N TYR A 145 10.44 11.31 15.85
CA TYR A 145 11.44 10.65 15.00
C TYR A 145 10.97 9.28 14.54
N ALA A 146 10.42 8.47 15.45
CA ALA A 146 9.85 7.17 15.09
C ALA A 146 8.73 7.32 14.04
N ALA A 147 7.83 8.29 14.18
CA ALA A 147 6.78 8.56 13.21
C ALA A 147 7.34 8.93 11.84
N ILE A 148 8.38 9.77 11.77
CA ILE A 148 9.04 10.15 10.51
C ILE A 148 9.63 8.91 9.83
N PHE A 149 10.47 8.14 10.52
CA PHE A 149 11.13 6.97 9.95
C PHE A 149 10.15 5.88 9.52
N LEU A 150 9.13 5.60 10.35
CA LEU A 150 8.11 4.59 10.03
C LEU A 150 7.28 4.97 8.80
N ASN A 151 6.89 6.25 8.69
CA ASN A 151 6.14 6.72 7.53
C ASN A 151 6.99 6.79 6.25
N ILE A 152 8.27 7.17 6.33
CA ILE A 152 9.19 7.10 5.17
C ILE A 152 9.36 5.65 4.71
N ASN A 153 9.55 4.71 5.65
CA ASN A 153 9.63 3.28 5.33
C ASN A 153 8.32 2.76 4.72
N ALA A 154 7.17 3.24 5.18
CA ALA A 154 5.88 2.91 4.56
C ALA A 154 5.77 3.47 3.13
N THR A 155 6.26 4.69 2.86
CA THR A 155 6.31 5.26 1.50
C THR A 155 7.18 4.41 0.58
N ILE A 156 8.39 4.03 1.03
CA ILE A 156 9.28 3.15 0.27
C ILE A 156 8.61 1.79 0.05
N GLY A 157 7.99 1.22 1.08
CA GLY A 157 7.24 -0.03 0.99
C GLY A 157 6.11 0.02 -0.03
N SER A 158 5.40 1.14 -0.13
CA SER A 158 4.37 1.36 -1.15
C SER A 158 4.95 1.34 -2.57
N PHE A 159 6.11 1.96 -2.81
CA PHE A 159 6.76 1.91 -4.12
C PHE A 159 7.21 0.50 -4.49
N VAL A 160 7.79 -0.24 -3.54
CA VAL A 160 8.18 -1.64 -3.76
C VAL A 160 6.96 -2.51 -4.05
N LEU A 161 5.82 -2.27 -3.37
CA LEU A 161 4.57 -2.97 -3.67
C LEU A 161 4.07 -2.67 -5.08
N ILE A 162 4.07 -1.41 -5.50
CA ILE A 162 3.65 -1.00 -6.85
C ILE A 162 4.53 -1.67 -7.91
N ASP A 163 5.85 -1.68 -7.72
CA ASP A 163 6.81 -2.31 -8.63
C ASP A 163 6.54 -3.81 -8.78
N ARG A 164 6.36 -4.52 -7.65
CA ARG A 164 6.01 -5.95 -7.64
C ARG A 164 4.65 -6.24 -8.27
N LEU A 165 3.67 -5.36 -8.11
CA LEU A 165 2.37 -5.47 -8.80
C LEU A 165 2.52 -5.25 -10.32
N GLY A 166 3.46 -4.41 -10.74
CA GLY A 166 3.85 -4.23 -12.12
C GLY A 166 4.36 -5.52 -12.74
N GLU A 167 5.27 -6.21 -12.05
CA GLU A 167 5.89 -7.47 -12.50
C GLU A 167 4.90 -8.64 -12.66
N LEU A 168 3.79 -8.65 -11.90
CA LEU A 168 2.77 -9.72 -11.98
C LEU A 168 2.24 -9.94 -13.40
N GLY A 169 2.15 -8.87 -14.21
CA GLY A 169 1.66 -8.97 -15.57
C GLY A 169 2.58 -9.82 -16.46
N PHE A 170 3.89 -9.58 -16.31
CA PHE A 170 4.93 -10.29 -17.04
C PHE A 170 5.05 -11.74 -16.58
N GLU A 171 4.95 -11.99 -15.27
CA GLU A 171 5.00 -13.35 -14.73
C GLU A 171 3.81 -14.20 -15.15
N ALA A 172 2.60 -13.61 -15.18
CA ALA A 172 1.42 -14.29 -15.70
C ALA A 172 1.57 -14.67 -17.19
N ALA A 173 2.10 -13.76 -18.01
CA ALA A 173 2.38 -14.03 -19.44
C ALA A 173 3.41 -15.15 -19.61
N ARG A 174 4.44 -15.18 -18.75
CA ARG A 174 5.47 -16.24 -18.76
C ARG A 174 4.88 -17.61 -18.41
N LEU A 175 3.97 -17.66 -17.43
CA LEU A 175 3.28 -18.91 -17.06
C LEU A 175 2.34 -19.41 -18.18
N ASP A 176 1.73 -18.50 -18.94
CA ASP A 176 0.86 -18.84 -20.08
C ASP A 176 1.66 -19.52 -21.19
N MET A 177 2.81 -18.93 -21.53
CA MET A 177 3.72 -19.47 -22.53
C MET A 177 4.21 -20.89 -22.17
N LEU A 178 4.35 -21.19 -20.88
CA LEU A 178 4.77 -22.51 -20.40
C LEU A 178 3.61 -23.53 -20.35
N GLY A 179 2.39 -23.15 -20.73
CA GLY A 179 1.20 -24.01 -20.66
C GLY A 179 0.79 -24.39 -19.24
N ARG A 180 1.19 -23.59 -18.25
CA ARG A 180 0.92 -23.88 -16.82
C ARG A 180 -0.37 -23.24 -16.30
N LEU A 181 -0.97 -22.35 -17.09
CA LEU A 181 -2.18 -21.63 -16.71
C LEU A 181 -3.42 -22.52 -16.68
N ASP A 182 -3.53 -23.52 -17.56
CA ASP A 182 -4.62 -24.50 -17.55
C ASP A 182 -4.69 -25.27 -16.22
N GLN A 183 -3.53 -25.49 -15.57
CA GLN A 183 -3.49 -26.12 -14.24
C GLN A 183 -3.95 -25.16 -13.12
N LEU A 184 -3.77 -23.85 -13.29
CA LEU A 184 -4.23 -22.84 -12.34
C LEU A 184 -5.73 -22.58 -12.44
N GLU A 185 -6.32 -22.70 -13.64
CA GLU A 185 -7.76 -22.45 -13.83
C GLU A 185 -8.62 -23.43 -13.01
N LEU A 186 -8.18 -24.68 -12.88
CA LEU A 186 -8.80 -25.66 -11.97
C LEU A 186 -8.70 -25.29 -10.48
N VAL A 187 -7.68 -24.52 -10.08
CA VAL A 187 -7.45 -24.12 -8.68
C VAL A 187 -8.37 -22.95 -8.30
N GLY A 188 -8.72 -22.10 -9.26
CA GLY A 188 -9.62 -20.95 -9.08
C GLY A 188 -11.02 -21.32 -8.58
N HIS A 189 -11.48 -22.56 -8.81
CA HIS A 189 -12.81 -23.00 -8.41
C HIS A 189 -12.97 -23.26 -6.90
N ASN A 190 -11.87 -23.48 -6.17
CA ASN A 190 -11.91 -23.90 -4.76
C ASN A 190 -11.30 -22.90 -3.77
N HIS A 191 -10.76 -21.77 -4.23
CA HIS A 191 -9.94 -20.90 -3.38
C HIS A 191 -10.62 -19.57 -2.99
N SER A 192 -11.08 -19.54 -1.74
CA SER A 192 -11.79 -18.43 -1.07
C SER A 192 -10.92 -17.21 -0.68
N GLN A 193 -9.69 -17.04 -1.20
CA GLN A 193 -8.81 -15.93 -0.81
C GLN A 193 -8.06 -15.30 -1.98
N VAL A 194 -8.33 -14.01 -2.19
CA VAL A 194 -7.63 -13.11 -3.12
C VAL A 194 -6.10 -13.18 -2.99
N ASN A 195 -5.58 -13.35 -1.77
CA ASN A 195 -4.14 -13.48 -1.53
C ASN A 195 -3.51 -14.78 -2.06
N GLN A 196 -4.30 -15.85 -2.20
CA GLN A 196 -3.82 -17.10 -2.78
C GLN A 196 -3.78 -16.99 -4.30
N LEU A 197 -4.78 -16.35 -4.89
CA LEU A 197 -4.79 -16.01 -6.32
C LEU A 197 -3.51 -15.25 -6.70
N LEU A 198 -3.14 -14.19 -5.96
CA LEU A 198 -1.90 -13.44 -6.27
C LEU A 198 -0.63 -14.29 -6.18
N LYS A 199 -0.58 -15.23 -5.23
CA LYS A 199 0.58 -16.13 -5.09
C LYS A 199 0.71 -17.08 -6.26
N GLU A 200 -0.40 -17.59 -6.76
CA GLU A 200 -0.44 -18.51 -7.89
C GLU A 200 -0.02 -17.80 -9.19
N PHE A 201 -0.40 -16.53 -9.36
CA PHE A 201 0.00 -15.69 -10.49
C PHE A 201 1.41 -15.07 -10.38
N GLY A 202 2.23 -15.51 -9.42
CA GLY A 202 3.66 -15.17 -9.38
C GLY A 202 4.10 -14.13 -8.34
N ALA A 203 3.23 -13.67 -7.42
CA ALA A 203 3.63 -12.72 -6.37
C ALA A 203 4.73 -13.28 -5.42
N GLY A 204 5.00 -14.59 -5.46
CA GLY A 204 6.02 -15.24 -4.67
C GLY A 204 5.64 -15.41 -3.20
N ARG A 205 6.45 -16.17 -2.47
CA ARG A 205 6.20 -16.48 -1.04
C ARG A 205 6.34 -15.24 -0.16
N MET A 206 7.16 -14.28 -0.58
CA MET A 206 7.50 -13.06 0.17
C MET A 206 6.44 -11.97 0.13
N TRP A 207 5.49 -12.02 -0.83
CA TRP A 207 4.42 -11.02 -0.98
C TRP A 207 3.66 -10.76 0.33
N LYS A 208 3.25 -11.83 1.02
CA LYS A 208 2.51 -11.72 2.27
C LYS A 208 3.32 -11.00 3.35
N TYR A 209 4.62 -11.29 3.44
CA TYR A 209 5.49 -10.67 4.44
C TYR A 209 5.72 -9.20 4.13
N MET A 210 5.92 -8.86 2.84
CA MET A 210 6.06 -7.48 2.40
C MET A 210 4.80 -6.66 2.69
N LEU A 211 3.63 -7.19 2.36
CA LEU A 211 2.33 -6.54 2.64
C LEU A 211 2.11 -6.35 4.14
N ILE A 212 2.34 -7.38 4.95
CA ILE A 212 2.21 -7.27 6.42
C ILE A 212 3.21 -6.26 6.98
N HIS A 213 4.47 -6.30 6.55
CA HIS A 213 5.49 -5.37 7.00
C HIS A 213 5.10 -3.93 6.67
N TRP A 214 4.71 -3.66 5.42
CA TRP A 214 4.21 -2.36 4.97
C TRP A 214 3.02 -1.87 5.80
N LEU A 215 2.02 -2.74 6.02
CA LEU A 215 0.84 -2.39 6.79
C LEU A 215 1.18 -2.08 8.25
N VAL A 216 2.08 -2.87 8.86
CA VAL A 216 2.52 -2.69 10.24
C VAL A 216 3.34 -1.40 10.40
N THR A 217 4.29 -1.12 9.50
CA THR A 217 5.09 0.11 9.57
C THR A 217 4.25 1.36 9.34
N PHE A 218 3.34 1.32 8.36
CA PHE A 218 2.38 2.40 8.12
C PHE A 218 1.50 2.66 9.36
N TYR A 219 0.93 1.60 9.94
CA TYR A 219 0.05 1.71 11.11
C TYR A 219 0.80 2.20 12.36
N LEU A 220 1.99 1.66 12.63
CA LEU A 220 2.83 2.13 13.74
C LEU A 220 3.27 3.59 13.54
N GLY A 221 3.50 4.02 12.30
CA GLY A 221 3.80 5.42 11.99
C GLY A 221 2.65 6.35 12.37
N ILE A 222 1.40 5.98 12.06
CA ILE A 222 0.19 6.71 12.48
C ILE A 222 0.06 6.74 14.00
N LEU A 223 0.20 5.59 14.66
CA LEU A 223 0.10 5.52 16.13
C LEU A 223 1.17 6.36 16.82
N SER A 224 2.41 6.34 16.32
CA SER A 224 3.51 7.14 16.88
C SER A 224 3.22 8.65 16.76
N LEU A 225 2.63 9.09 15.64
CA LEU A 225 2.22 10.48 15.45
C LEU A 225 1.12 10.86 16.44
N ILE A 226 0.07 10.03 16.58
CA ILE A 226 -1.03 10.28 17.52
C ILE A 226 -0.53 10.32 18.97
N ILE A 227 0.35 9.39 19.37
CA ILE A 227 0.95 9.38 20.72
C ILE A 227 1.74 10.67 20.96
N SER A 228 2.51 11.15 19.96
CA SER A 228 3.27 12.40 20.09
C SER A 228 2.36 13.60 20.34
N VAL A 229 1.30 13.74 19.54
CA VAL A 229 0.31 14.83 19.67
C VAL A 229 -0.47 14.72 20.98
N LEU A 230 -0.91 13.52 21.35
CA LEU A 230 -1.66 13.30 22.59
C LEU A 230 -0.80 13.64 23.80
N THR A 231 0.45 13.18 23.82
CA THR A 231 1.39 13.49 24.90
C THR A 231 1.63 14.99 24.99
N TYR A 232 1.75 15.70 23.87
CA TYR A 232 1.87 17.16 23.87
C TYR A 232 0.64 17.84 24.51
N VAL A 233 -0.58 17.50 24.07
CA VAL A 233 -1.82 18.06 24.62
C VAL A 233 -1.95 17.77 26.12
N LEU A 234 -1.56 16.57 26.56
CA LEU A 234 -1.59 16.19 27.97
C LEU A 234 -0.62 17.00 28.85
N LEU A 235 0.40 17.62 28.26
CA LEU A 235 1.37 18.44 28.99
C LEU A 235 1.04 19.94 28.92
N THR A 236 0.46 20.42 27.82
CA THR A 236 0.27 21.86 27.59
C THR A 236 -1.13 22.36 27.90
N GLU A 237 -2.17 21.53 27.70
CA GLU A 237 -3.55 21.98 27.73
C GLU A 237 -4.25 21.69 29.07
N GLY A 238 -5.35 22.40 29.33
CA GLY A 238 -6.19 22.16 30.49
C GLY A 238 -6.92 20.80 30.45
N THR A 239 -7.30 20.28 31.63
CA THR A 239 -7.90 18.95 31.82
C THR A 239 -9.14 18.68 30.96
N ALA A 240 -9.94 19.70 30.66
CA ALA A 240 -11.10 19.57 29.79
C ALA A 240 -10.71 19.18 28.35
N ILE A 241 -9.71 19.84 27.78
CA ILE A 241 -9.23 19.57 26.41
C ILE A 241 -8.59 18.17 26.36
N GLN A 242 -7.81 17.83 27.39
CA GLN A 242 -7.21 16.51 27.54
C GLN A 242 -8.24 15.38 27.51
N ALA A 243 -9.31 15.52 28.31
CA ALA A 243 -10.38 14.52 28.38
C ALA A 243 -11.07 14.34 27.02
N VAL A 244 -11.41 15.45 26.35
CA VAL A 244 -12.05 15.41 25.02
C VAL A 244 -11.14 14.75 23.99
N MET A 245 -9.86 15.10 23.95
CA MET A 245 -8.91 14.52 23.00
C MET A 245 -8.68 13.02 23.24
N CYS A 246 -8.56 12.58 24.51
CA CYS A 246 -8.46 11.17 24.86
C CYS A 246 -9.70 10.37 24.41
N VAL A 247 -10.91 10.91 24.60
CA VAL A 247 -12.15 10.27 24.16
C VAL A 247 -12.21 10.19 22.63
N LEU A 248 -11.88 11.28 21.93
CA LEU A 248 -11.85 11.29 20.46
C LEU A 248 -10.85 10.28 19.89
N VAL A 249 -9.64 10.23 20.44
CA VAL A 249 -8.62 9.25 20.04
C VAL A 249 -9.08 7.83 20.36
N GLY A 250 -9.65 7.59 21.55
CA GLY A 250 -10.18 6.28 21.93
C GLY A 250 -11.30 5.80 20.99
N VAL A 251 -12.28 6.65 20.71
CA VAL A 251 -13.43 6.32 19.85
C VAL A 251 -12.99 6.05 18.40
N THR A 252 -11.96 6.74 17.90
CA THR A 252 -11.48 6.57 16.52
C THR A 252 -10.49 5.40 16.38
N LEU A 253 -9.54 5.26 17.31
CA LEU A 253 -8.50 4.24 17.23
C LEU A 253 -8.95 2.87 17.71
N VAL A 254 -9.78 2.75 18.74
CA VAL A 254 -10.15 1.43 19.30
C VAL A 254 -10.87 0.57 18.26
N PRO A 255 -11.91 1.04 17.54
CA PRO A 255 -12.57 0.22 16.52
C PRO A 255 -11.61 -0.17 15.39
N THR A 256 -10.77 0.76 14.96
CA THR A 256 -9.78 0.55 13.89
C THR A 256 -8.75 -0.51 14.30
N THR A 257 -8.19 -0.39 15.50
CA THR A 257 -7.21 -1.34 16.06
C THR A 257 -7.83 -2.72 16.22
N VAL A 258 -9.05 -2.79 16.76
CA VAL A 258 -9.78 -4.05 16.96
C VAL A 258 -10.07 -4.72 15.63
N PHE A 259 -10.53 -3.97 14.63
CA PHE A 259 -10.82 -4.52 13.31
C PHE A 259 -9.57 -5.08 12.63
N ILE A 260 -8.44 -4.37 12.71
CA ILE A 260 -7.18 -4.81 12.11
C ILE A 260 -6.62 -6.05 12.82
N LEU A 261 -6.61 -6.06 14.16
CA LEU A 261 -6.02 -7.16 14.94
C LEU A 261 -6.90 -8.41 15.00
N PHE A 262 -8.21 -8.24 15.14
CA PHE A 262 -9.16 -9.36 15.33
C PHE A 262 -9.88 -9.78 14.05
N GLY A 263 -10.05 -8.87 13.08
CA GLY A 263 -10.73 -9.17 11.82
C GLY A 263 -10.04 -10.27 10.99
N GLY A 264 -8.73 -10.44 11.14
CA GLY A 264 -7.98 -11.51 10.46
C GLY A 264 -8.14 -12.90 11.06
N ARG A 265 -8.64 -13.04 12.30
CA ARG A 265 -8.51 -14.28 13.09
C ARG A 265 -9.75 -15.20 13.03
N SER A 266 -10.90 -14.70 12.60
CA SER A 266 -12.20 -15.40 12.68
C SER A 266 -12.38 -16.60 11.72
N ARG A 267 -11.49 -16.80 10.73
CA ARG A 267 -11.70 -17.84 9.69
C ARG A 267 -11.10 -19.21 10.00
N ASN A 268 -10.20 -19.32 10.99
CA ASN A 268 -9.56 -20.60 11.32
C ASN A 268 -10.42 -21.50 12.22
N ALA A 269 -11.45 -20.97 12.88
CA ALA A 269 -12.32 -21.76 13.74
C ALA A 269 -13.28 -22.67 12.95
N ARG A 270 -13.73 -22.25 11.75
CA ARG A 270 -14.65 -23.05 10.92
C ARG A 270 -13.99 -24.30 10.33
N LYS A 271 -12.72 -24.24 9.95
CA LYS A 271 -12.01 -25.40 9.36
C LYS A 271 -11.86 -26.60 10.31
N LYS A 272 -11.95 -26.41 11.63
CA LYS A 272 -11.88 -27.54 12.59
C LYS A 272 -13.21 -28.28 12.73
N VAL A 273 -14.33 -27.61 12.47
CA VAL A 273 -15.68 -28.20 12.58
C VAL A 273 -15.93 -29.14 11.40
N ASP A 274 -15.59 -28.72 10.19
CA ASP A 274 -15.85 -29.52 8.98
C ASP A 274 -14.93 -30.75 8.87
N VAL A 275 -13.67 -30.65 9.33
CA VAL A 275 -12.75 -31.80 9.35
C VAL A 275 -13.16 -32.85 10.39
N SER A 276 -13.86 -32.44 11.46
CA SER A 276 -14.38 -33.39 12.45
C SER A 276 -15.64 -34.10 11.94
N GLN A 277 -16.51 -33.42 11.19
CA GLN A 277 -17.70 -34.03 10.58
C GLN A 277 -17.34 -35.04 9.49
N SER A 278 -16.30 -34.78 8.69
CA SER A 278 -15.84 -35.72 7.64
C SER A 278 -15.21 -37.01 8.20
N LYS A 279 -14.87 -37.10 9.49
CA LYS A 279 -14.27 -38.30 10.10
C LYS A 279 -15.25 -39.22 10.82
N VAL A 280 -16.52 -38.83 10.95
CA VAL A 280 -17.53 -39.60 11.71
C VAL A 280 -18.43 -40.45 10.79
N THR A 281 -18.19 -40.41 9.48
CA THR A 281 -18.94 -41.22 8.49
C THR A 281 -18.03 -42.30 7.90
N ILE A 282 -17.63 -43.28 8.72
CA ILE A 282 -17.08 -44.59 8.28
C ILE A 282 -17.67 -45.67 9.18
#